data_AF-A0A8C1VI18-F1
#
_entry.id   AF-A0A8C1VI18-F1
#
_cell.length_a   1.000
_cell.length_b   1.000
_cell.length_c   1.000
_cell.angle_alpha   90.00
_cell.angle_beta   90.00
_cell.angle_gamma   90.00
#
_symmetry.space_group_name_H-M   'P 1'
#
loop_
_entity.id
_entity.type
_entity.pdbx_description
1 polymer ?
#
loop_
_entity_poly.entity_id
_entity_poly.type
_entity_poly.pdbx_seq_one_letter_code
_entity_poly.pdbx_strand_id
1 'polypeptide(L)'
;KTQKTCCPSRQHHATLFLPVARQQIDKGGLVYDCTDRVMGLLGMGHRLFVPRLLATSKEDLLQADFEGALKFFRVQLPKRYRAAENARRLMEQACNIKVPTKKLKKFEKEYQCLRESQLQQEDPIDRYQRENRRLHEASMRLEQENDDLAHELVTSKIALRSDLDQAEDKADVLNKELLNTKQRLVETEEEKRRQEEETAQLKEVFRRELEKAELEIKKTTAIIAEYKQICSQLSTRLEKQQASTKEELDIVKAKVMACERCREVFSKDGPLQIPAVSQDNRDTDLDEEKDSLKAQLRELELELAQTKLQLVEAKCKIQELEHQRGVLMTEVQAAKNSWFSKTLGSLKNSASNQSPSSPKEGQ
;
A
#
# COMPACT_ATOMS: atom_id res chain seq x y z
N LYS A 1 -52.62 -10.46 -50.61
CA LYS A 1 -51.21 -10.72 -51.01
C LYS A 1 -50.47 -11.27 -49.81
N THR A 2 -50.31 -12.59 -49.85
CA THR A 2 -49.60 -13.47 -48.92
C THR A 2 -48.09 -13.15 -48.91
N GLN A 3 -47.48 -13.11 -47.74
CA GLN A 3 -46.11 -13.62 -47.52
C GLN A 3 -45.89 -13.81 -46.01
N LYS A 4 -46.23 -15.01 -45.53
CA LYS A 4 -45.70 -15.60 -44.30
C LYS A 4 -44.40 -16.29 -44.69
N THR A 5 -43.27 -15.79 -44.22
CA THR A 5 -41.98 -16.49 -44.30
C THR A 5 -41.96 -17.56 -43.20
N CYS A 6 -42.04 -18.81 -43.64
CA CYS A 6 -41.96 -20.01 -42.82
C CYS A 6 -40.48 -20.38 -42.65
N CYS A 7 -39.93 -20.27 -41.43
CA CYS A 7 -38.66 -20.91 -41.06
C CYS A 7 -38.96 -22.27 -40.43
N PRO A 8 -38.24 -23.34 -40.81
CA PRO A 8 -38.60 -24.70 -40.44
C PRO A 8 -38.13 -25.05 -39.03
N SER A 9 -39.05 -25.64 -38.26
CA SER A 9 -38.82 -26.28 -36.97
C SER A 9 -37.71 -27.33 -37.10
N ARG A 10 -36.56 -27.07 -36.45
CA ARG A 10 -35.53 -28.09 -36.19
C ARG A 10 -36.15 -29.16 -35.29
N GLN A 11 -36.35 -30.35 -35.85
CA GLN A 11 -36.59 -31.56 -35.09
C GLN A 11 -35.35 -31.82 -34.22
N HIS A 12 -35.51 -31.68 -32.90
CA HIS A 12 -34.55 -32.19 -31.93
C HIS A 12 -34.55 -33.72 -32.00
N HIS A 13 -33.65 -34.29 -32.80
CA HIS A 13 -33.23 -35.67 -32.62
C HIS A 13 -32.39 -35.73 -31.34
N ALA A 14 -33.02 -36.15 -30.24
CA ALA A 14 -32.32 -36.53 -29.02
C ALA A 14 -31.37 -37.69 -29.37
N THR A 15 -30.09 -37.34 -29.57
CA THR A 15 -29.02 -38.32 -29.68
C THR A 15 -28.70 -38.74 -28.26
N LEU A 16 -29.15 -39.92 -27.85
CA LEU A 16 -28.73 -40.56 -26.61
C LEU A 16 -27.23 -40.90 -26.72
N PHE A 17 -26.37 -39.92 -26.43
CA PHE A 17 -24.97 -40.17 -26.12
C PHE A 17 -24.90 -40.79 -24.72
N LEU A 18 -24.61 -42.09 -24.65
CA LEU A 18 -24.13 -42.72 -23.43
C LEU A 18 -22.67 -42.28 -23.22
N PRO A 19 -22.29 -41.74 -22.04
CA PRO A 19 -20.93 -41.34 -21.78
C PRO A 19 -20.08 -42.59 -21.52
N VAL A 20 -19.21 -42.95 -22.46
CA VAL A 20 -18.15 -43.92 -22.20
C VAL A 20 -16.97 -43.14 -21.63
N ALA A 21 -16.67 -43.41 -20.36
CA ALA A 21 -15.53 -42.87 -19.64
C ALA A 21 -14.23 -43.08 -20.44
N ARG A 22 -13.54 -41.98 -20.71
CA ARG A 22 -12.16 -41.97 -21.21
C ARG A 22 -11.24 -42.33 -20.05
N GLN A 23 -10.67 -43.52 -20.07
CA GLN A 23 -9.47 -43.83 -19.30
C GLN A 23 -8.49 -44.61 -20.18
N GLN A 24 -7.21 -44.27 -20.02
CA GLN A 24 -6.05 -44.69 -20.79
C GLN A 24 -5.96 -46.19 -21.04
N ILE A 25 -5.44 -46.58 -22.21
CA ILE A 25 -4.18 -47.35 -22.37
C ILE A 25 -3.95 -47.61 -23.87
N ASP A 26 -2.74 -47.25 -24.30
CA ASP A 26 -2.15 -47.50 -25.62
C ASP A 26 -2.11 -48.99 -26.00
N LYS A 27 -2.09 -49.24 -27.32
CA LYS A 27 -2.00 -50.54 -28.03
C LYS A 27 -3.32 -51.30 -28.28
N GLY A 28 -4.18 -50.74 -29.14
CA GLY A 28 -5.35 -51.47 -29.67
C GLY A 28 -5.97 -50.90 -30.95
N GLY A 29 -5.28 -50.00 -31.67
CA GLY A 29 -5.87 -49.14 -32.72
C GLY A 29 -6.59 -49.84 -33.87
N LEU A 30 -6.17 -51.05 -34.27
CA LEU A 30 -6.82 -51.80 -35.37
C LEU A 30 -8.06 -52.59 -34.92
N VAL A 31 -8.23 -52.83 -33.62
CA VAL A 31 -9.30 -53.67 -33.06
C VAL A 31 -10.56 -52.85 -32.77
N TYR A 32 -10.39 -51.61 -32.30
CA TYR A 32 -11.50 -50.69 -32.04
C TYR A 32 -12.24 -50.30 -33.33
N ASP A 33 -11.51 -50.12 -34.44
CA ASP A 33 -12.08 -49.76 -35.74
C ASP A 33 -13.06 -50.81 -36.32
N CYS A 34 -12.85 -52.11 -36.06
CA CYS A 34 -13.78 -53.14 -36.52
C CYS A 34 -15.07 -53.15 -35.70
N THR A 35 -14.99 -53.03 -34.38
CA THR A 35 -16.17 -52.94 -33.51
C THR A 35 -16.96 -51.67 -33.73
N ASP A 36 -16.31 -50.51 -33.88
CA ASP A 36 -16.99 -49.24 -34.17
C ASP A 36 -17.56 -49.22 -35.59
N ARG A 37 -16.94 -49.89 -36.57
CA ARG A 37 -17.56 -50.09 -37.89
C ARG A 37 -18.77 -51.01 -37.85
N VAL A 38 -18.72 -52.14 -37.16
CA VAL A 38 -19.86 -53.06 -37.05
C VAL A 38 -21.01 -52.41 -36.29
N MET A 39 -20.72 -51.74 -35.17
CA MET A 39 -21.73 -51.02 -34.37
C MET A 39 -22.25 -49.77 -35.09
N GLY A 40 -21.40 -49.08 -35.85
CA GLY A 40 -21.78 -47.99 -36.74
C GLY A 40 -22.65 -48.45 -37.91
N LEU A 41 -22.36 -49.61 -38.52
CA LEU A 41 -23.19 -50.24 -39.56
C LEU A 41 -24.51 -50.80 -39.02
N LEU A 42 -24.55 -51.23 -37.76
CA LEU A 42 -25.77 -51.59 -37.05
C LEU A 42 -26.62 -50.36 -36.71
N GLY A 43 -25.99 -49.23 -36.40
CA GLY A 43 -26.64 -47.95 -36.11
C GLY A 43 -27.12 -47.19 -37.34
N MET A 44 -26.48 -47.38 -38.50
CA MET A 44 -26.80 -46.68 -39.74
C MET A 44 -26.86 -47.66 -40.91
N GLY A 45 -28.07 -48.11 -41.27
CA GLY A 45 -28.38 -48.48 -42.65
C GLY A 45 -28.82 -49.90 -42.98
N HIS A 46 -28.57 -50.92 -42.15
CA HIS A 46 -29.04 -52.28 -42.48
C HIS A 46 -29.59 -53.03 -41.26
N ARG A 47 -30.90 -52.92 -41.02
CA ARG A 47 -31.68 -53.80 -40.13
C ARG A 47 -31.61 -55.30 -40.49
N LEU A 48 -30.86 -55.65 -41.54
CA LEU A 48 -30.64 -57.01 -42.05
C LEU A 48 -29.59 -57.81 -41.24
N PHE A 49 -28.75 -57.14 -40.45
CA PHE A 49 -27.75 -57.80 -39.60
C PHE A 49 -28.36 -58.43 -38.34
N VAL A 50 -29.46 -57.86 -37.82
CA VAL A 50 -30.10 -58.29 -36.57
C VAL A 50 -30.60 -59.74 -36.64
N PRO A 51 -31.32 -60.18 -37.69
CA PRO A 51 -31.69 -61.59 -37.83
C PRO A 51 -30.49 -62.53 -37.84
N ARG A 52 -29.36 -62.13 -38.44
CA ARG A 52 -28.14 -62.97 -38.45
C ARG A 52 -27.51 -63.05 -37.08
N LEU A 53 -27.38 -61.92 -36.39
CA LEU A 53 -26.85 -61.85 -35.03
C LEU A 53 -27.66 -62.74 -34.08
N LEU A 54 -28.98 -62.65 -34.15
CA LEU A 54 -29.88 -63.47 -33.35
C LEU A 54 -29.79 -64.95 -33.72
N ALA A 55 -29.65 -65.28 -35.01
CA ALA A 55 -29.48 -66.67 -35.45
C ALA A 55 -28.18 -67.30 -34.96
N THR A 56 -27.06 -66.56 -35.04
CA THR A 56 -25.74 -67.05 -34.57
C THR A 56 -25.67 -67.18 -33.06
N SER A 57 -26.41 -66.36 -32.32
CA SER A 57 -26.46 -66.37 -30.86
C SER A 57 -27.71 -67.07 -30.30
N LYS A 58 -28.43 -67.81 -31.14
CA LYS A 58 -29.73 -68.41 -30.79
C LYS A 58 -29.61 -69.35 -29.60
N GLU A 59 -28.61 -70.23 -29.59
CA GLU A 59 -28.46 -71.24 -28.53
C GLU A 59 -28.15 -70.59 -27.18
N ASP A 60 -27.28 -69.59 -27.15
CA ASP A 60 -26.99 -68.82 -25.92
C ASP A 60 -28.20 -68.05 -25.41
N LEU A 61 -29.01 -67.49 -26.31
CA LEU A 61 -30.20 -66.73 -25.96
C LEU A 61 -31.35 -67.63 -25.48
N LEU A 62 -31.49 -68.84 -26.03
CA LEU A 62 -32.52 -69.80 -25.62
C LEU A 62 -32.24 -70.41 -24.23
N GLN A 63 -30.98 -70.44 -23.80
CA GLN A 63 -30.58 -70.91 -22.48
C GLN A 63 -30.57 -69.81 -21.41
N ALA A 64 -30.76 -68.54 -21.80
CA ALA A 64 -30.74 -67.39 -20.90
C ALA A 64 -32.14 -67.02 -20.41
N ASP A 65 -32.23 -66.55 -19.16
CA ASP A 65 -33.41 -65.85 -18.64
C ASP A 65 -33.45 -64.38 -19.12
N PHE A 66 -34.46 -63.62 -18.73
CA PHE A 66 -34.64 -62.24 -19.20
C PHE A 66 -33.43 -61.35 -18.87
N GLU A 67 -32.89 -61.45 -17.65
CA GLU A 67 -31.73 -60.66 -17.24
C GLU A 67 -30.44 -61.14 -17.93
N GLY A 68 -30.25 -62.46 -18.04
CA GLY A 68 -29.14 -63.08 -18.74
C GLY A 68 -29.09 -62.72 -20.23
N ALA A 69 -30.25 -62.64 -20.88
CA ALA A 69 -30.36 -62.19 -22.27
C ALA A 69 -29.95 -60.71 -22.42
N LEU A 70 -30.42 -59.83 -21.54
CA LEU A 70 -30.02 -58.42 -21.55
C LEU A 70 -28.50 -58.25 -21.29
N LYS A 71 -27.94 -59.02 -20.36
CA LYS A 71 -26.50 -59.05 -20.08
C LYS A 71 -25.71 -59.60 -21.26
N PHE A 72 -26.21 -60.62 -21.94
CA PHE A 72 -25.62 -61.18 -23.14
C PHE A 72 -25.49 -60.11 -24.24
N PHE A 73 -26.57 -59.38 -24.54
CA PHE A 73 -26.55 -58.30 -25.54
C PHE A 73 -25.62 -57.15 -25.15
N ARG A 74 -25.59 -56.74 -23.88
CA ARG A 74 -24.77 -55.61 -23.41
C ARG A 74 -23.29 -55.94 -23.32
N VAL A 75 -22.93 -57.19 -22.99
CA VAL A 75 -21.56 -57.53 -22.57
C VAL A 75 -20.94 -58.64 -23.40
N GLN A 76 -21.64 -59.74 -23.65
CA GLN A 76 -21.04 -60.91 -24.32
C GLN A 76 -21.01 -60.75 -25.84
N LEU A 77 -22.11 -60.29 -26.42
CA LEU A 77 -22.27 -60.12 -27.86
C LEU A 77 -21.21 -59.14 -28.44
N PRO A 78 -20.93 -57.96 -27.83
CA PRO A 78 -19.89 -57.07 -28.33
C PRO A 78 -18.48 -57.67 -28.21
N LYS A 79 -18.22 -58.48 -27.17
CA LYS A 79 -16.91 -59.14 -26.97
C LYS A 79 -16.62 -60.16 -28.07
N ARG A 80 -17.62 -60.92 -28.54
CA ARG A 80 -17.45 -61.98 -29.55
C ARG A 80 -17.01 -61.47 -30.92
N TYR A 81 -17.40 -60.23 -31.26
CA TYR A 81 -17.07 -59.60 -32.54
C TYR A 81 -15.93 -58.58 -32.45
N ARG A 82 -15.17 -58.55 -31.33
CA ARG A 82 -13.89 -57.82 -31.26
C ARG A 82 -12.85 -58.35 -32.25
N ALA A 83 -12.84 -59.66 -32.51
CA ALA A 83 -11.94 -60.26 -33.49
C ALA A 83 -12.39 -59.91 -34.91
N ALA A 84 -11.49 -59.34 -35.72
CA ALA A 84 -11.79 -58.88 -37.08
C ALA A 84 -12.35 -59.98 -38.00
N GLU A 85 -11.90 -61.23 -37.82
CA GLU A 85 -12.36 -62.37 -38.62
C GLU A 85 -13.82 -62.75 -38.32
N ASN A 86 -14.19 -62.74 -37.03
CA ASN A 86 -15.58 -63.01 -36.60
C ASN A 86 -16.52 -61.91 -37.12
N ALA A 87 -16.08 -60.65 -37.09
CA ALA A 87 -16.82 -59.52 -37.62
C ALA A 87 -16.99 -59.62 -39.15
N ARG A 88 -15.92 -59.97 -39.89
CA ARG A 88 -15.97 -60.14 -41.35
C ARG A 88 -16.91 -61.26 -41.76
N ARG A 89 -16.84 -62.41 -41.07
CA ARG A 89 -17.75 -63.55 -41.30
C ARG A 89 -19.21 -63.19 -41.02
N LEU A 90 -19.47 -62.41 -39.97
CA LEU A 90 -20.83 -61.91 -39.68
C LEU A 90 -21.34 -61.01 -40.82
N MET A 91 -20.49 -60.10 -41.33
CA MET A 91 -20.86 -59.21 -42.42
C MET A 91 -21.23 -59.99 -43.69
N GLU A 92 -20.39 -60.94 -44.09
CA GLU A 92 -20.63 -61.77 -45.28
C GLU A 92 -21.94 -62.57 -45.17
N GLN A 93 -22.18 -63.18 -44.01
CA GLN A 93 -23.39 -63.97 -43.78
C GLN A 93 -24.66 -63.12 -43.74
N ALA A 94 -24.58 -61.89 -43.24
CA ALA A 94 -25.72 -61.00 -43.18
C ALA A 94 -26.07 -60.40 -44.54
N CYS A 95 -25.09 -60.16 -45.42
CA CYS A 95 -25.33 -59.76 -46.81
C CYS A 95 -26.07 -60.85 -47.61
N ASN A 96 -25.93 -62.11 -47.22
CA ASN A 96 -26.66 -63.23 -47.83
C ASN A 96 -28.13 -63.35 -47.36
N ILE A 97 -28.57 -62.57 -46.37
CA ILE A 97 -29.96 -62.59 -45.92
C ILE A 97 -30.83 -61.71 -46.83
N LYS A 98 -31.65 -62.37 -47.65
CA LYS A 98 -32.74 -61.70 -48.38
C LYS A 98 -33.95 -61.51 -47.47
N VAL A 99 -34.12 -60.30 -46.92
CA VAL A 99 -35.38 -59.94 -46.21
C VAL A 99 -36.44 -59.58 -47.25
N PRO A 100 -37.56 -60.32 -47.35
CA PRO A 100 -38.59 -60.02 -48.34
C PRO A 100 -39.30 -58.69 -47.98
N THR A 101 -39.13 -57.66 -48.81
CA THR A 101 -39.73 -56.34 -48.60
C THR A 101 -41.27 -56.37 -48.48
N LYS A 102 -41.92 -57.33 -49.14
CA LYS A 102 -43.36 -57.58 -49.02
C LYS A 102 -43.79 -58.00 -47.60
N LYS A 103 -42.99 -58.82 -46.90
CA LYS A 103 -43.26 -59.23 -45.50
C LYS A 103 -43.03 -58.06 -44.54
N LEU A 104 -41.99 -57.25 -44.78
CA LEU A 104 -41.73 -56.07 -43.96
C LEU A 104 -42.87 -55.05 -44.03
N LYS A 105 -43.38 -54.77 -45.23
CA LYS A 105 -44.56 -53.91 -45.43
C LYS A 105 -45.83 -54.48 -44.80
N LYS A 106 -45.97 -55.81 -44.74
CA LYS A 106 -47.08 -56.47 -44.04
C LYS A 106 -46.98 -56.24 -42.52
N PHE A 107 -45.82 -56.47 -41.92
CA PHE A 107 -45.61 -56.24 -40.48
C PHE A 107 -45.76 -54.77 -40.09
N GLU A 108 -45.33 -53.84 -40.93
CA GLU A 108 -45.54 -52.41 -40.73
C GLU A 108 -47.04 -52.07 -40.66
N LYS A 109 -47.84 -52.57 -41.61
CA LYS A 109 -49.29 -52.39 -41.61
C LYS A 109 -49.98 -53.06 -40.42
N GLU A 110 -49.57 -54.27 -40.06
CA GLU A 110 -50.11 -54.98 -38.89
C GLU A 110 -49.79 -54.23 -37.59
N TYR A 111 -48.59 -53.68 -37.46
CA TYR A 111 -48.20 -52.87 -36.31
C TYR A 111 -49.01 -51.58 -36.21
N GLN A 112 -49.22 -50.89 -37.34
CA GLN A 112 -50.06 -49.69 -37.40
C GLN A 112 -51.51 -50.01 -37.01
N CYS A 113 -52.10 -51.05 -37.59
CA CYS A 113 -53.45 -51.49 -37.28
C CYS A 113 -53.62 -51.86 -35.79
N LEU A 114 -52.65 -52.60 -35.22
CA LEU A 114 -52.67 -52.95 -33.80
C LEU A 114 -52.59 -51.71 -32.90
N ARG A 115 -51.73 -50.74 -33.25
CA ARG A 115 -51.60 -49.47 -32.51
C ARG A 115 -52.88 -48.65 -32.57
N GLU A 116 -53.52 -48.56 -33.73
CA GLU A 116 -54.79 -47.86 -33.91
C GLU A 116 -55.93 -48.53 -33.14
N SER A 117 -56.01 -49.87 -33.19
CA SER A 117 -56.99 -50.63 -32.42
C SER A 117 -56.81 -50.48 -30.91
N GLN A 118 -55.58 -50.47 -30.41
CA GLN A 118 -55.29 -50.20 -28.99
C GLN A 118 -55.73 -48.80 -28.57
N LEU A 119 -55.54 -47.80 -29.45
CA LEU A 119 -55.95 -46.42 -29.20
C LEU A 119 -57.49 -46.25 -29.21
N GLN A 120 -58.18 -47.03 -30.04
CA GLN A 120 -59.65 -47.03 -30.13
C GLN A 120 -60.33 -47.80 -28.98
N GLN A 121 -59.63 -48.74 -28.34
CA GLN A 121 -60.14 -49.47 -27.18
C GLN A 121 -60.03 -48.68 -25.87
N GLU A 122 -59.20 -47.64 -25.81
CA GLU A 122 -59.09 -46.78 -24.63
C GLU A 122 -60.31 -45.84 -24.53
N ASP A 123 -60.98 -45.80 -23.37
CA ASP A 123 -62.12 -44.92 -23.14
C ASP A 123 -61.68 -43.45 -23.35
N PRO A 124 -62.31 -42.71 -24.28
CA PRO A 124 -62.00 -41.30 -24.51
C PRO A 124 -61.99 -40.46 -23.22
N ILE A 125 -62.89 -40.75 -22.27
CA ILE A 125 -62.99 -40.03 -21.00
C ILE A 125 -61.75 -40.29 -20.14
N ASP A 126 -61.33 -41.54 -19.97
CA ASP A 126 -60.15 -41.89 -19.18
C ASP A 126 -58.87 -41.28 -19.74
N ARG A 127 -58.75 -41.24 -21.09
CA ARG A 127 -57.65 -40.57 -21.77
C ARG A 127 -57.62 -39.08 -21.45
N TYR A 128 -58.75 -38.38 -21.59
CA TYR A 128 -58.82 -36.94 -21.31
C TYR A 128 -58.59 -36.62 -19.83
N GLN A 129 -59.08 -37.46 -18.92
CA GLN A 129 -58.83 -37.29 -17.48
C GLN A 129 -57.36 -37.46 -17.14
N ARG A 130 -56.66 -38.44 -17.74
CA ARG A 130 -55.22 -38.62 -17.53
C ARG A 130 -54.43 -37.42 -18.05
N GLU A 131 -54.79 -36.92 -19.23
CA GLU A 131 -54.12 -35.75 -19.80
C GLU A 131 -54.40 -34.48 -18.98
N ASN A 132 -55.64 -34.27 -18.52
CA ASN A 132 -55.97 -33.14 -17.64
C ASN A 132 -55.21 -33.20 -16.31
N ARG A 133 -55.08 -34.39 -15.70
CA ARG A 133 -54.24 -34.57 -14.51
C ARG A 133 -52.79 -34.18 -14.79
N ARG A 134 -52.22 -34.66 -15.91
CA ARG A 134 -50.85 -34.34 -16.30
C ARG A 134 -50.64 -32.85 -16.55
N LEU A 135 -51.60 -32.20 -17.22
CA LEU A 135 -51.55 -30.76 -17.48
C LEU A 135 -51.69 -29.95 -16.19
N HIS A 136 -52.55 -30.38 -15.27
CA HIS A 136 -52.72 -29.72 -13.98
C HIS A 136 -51.46 -29.85 -13.11
N GLU A 137 -50.86 -31.05 -13.04
CA GLU A 137 -49.57 -31.27 -12.36
C GLU A 137 -48.45 -30.42 -12.98
N ALA A 138 -48.41 -30.30 -14.31
CA ALA A 138 -47.45 -29.46 -14.99
C ALA A 138 -47.68 -27.96 -14.70
N SER A 139 -48.93 -27.50 -14.64
CA SER A 139 -49.29 -26.12 -14.28
C SER A 139 -48.83 -25.80 -12.86
N MET A 140 -49.16 -26.66 -11.90
CA MET A 140 -48.77 -26.51 -10.50
C MET A 140 -47.25 -26.43 -10.34
N ARG A 141 -46.50 -27.26 -11.07
CA ARG A 141 -45.04 -27.21 -11.06
C ARG A 141 -44.51 -25.89 -11.65
N LEU A 142 -45.05 -25.44 -12.77
CA LEU A 142 -44.63 -24.18 -13.40
C LEU A 142 -44.99 -22.96 -12.55
N GLU A 143 -46.13 -22.99 -11.86
CA GLU A 143 -46.54 -21.95 -10.90
C GLU A 143 -45.54 -21.89 -9.73
N GLN A 144 -45.17 -23.03 -9.16
CA GLN A 144 -44.15 -23.09 -8.11
C GLN A 144 -42.79 -22.58 -8.60
N GLU A 145 -42.32 -23.02 -9.77
CA GLU A 145 -41.07 -22.53 -10.36
C GLU A 145 -41.13 -21.01 -10.62
N ASN A 146 -42.30 -20.48 -11.00
CA ASN A 146 -42.50 -19.04 -11.19
C ASN A 146 -42.41 -18.27 -9.86
N ASP A 147 -43.06 -18.78 -8.82
CA ASP A 147 -43.06 -18.19 -7.47
C ASP A 147 -41.65 -18.18 -6.87
N ASP A 148 -40.91 -19.29 -7.01
CA ASP A 148 -39.52 -19.41 -6.57
C ASP A 148 -38.62 -18.39 -7.29
N LEU A 149 -38.73 -18.29 -8.62
CA LEU A 149 -37.99 -17.31 -9.41
C LEU A 149 -38.36 -15.86 -9.05
N ALA A 150 -39.64 -15.59 -8.77
CA ALA A 150 -40.08 -14.28 -8.32
C ALA A 150 -39.49 -13.93 -6.95
N HIS A 151 -39.47 -14.88 -6.01
CA HIS A 151 -38.84 -14.71 -4.70
C HIS A 151 -37.33 -14.47 -4.80
N GLU A 152 -36.61 -15.25 -5.61
CA GLU A 152 -35.19 -15.07 -5.84
C GLU A 152 -34.89 -13.70 -6.45
N LEU A 153 -35.68 -13.28 -7.44
CA LEU A 153 -35.53 -11.99 -8.09
C LEU A 153 -35.74 -10.83 -7.10
N VAL A 154 -36.79 -10.89 -6.28
CA VAL A 154 -37.05 -9.87 -5.26
C VAL A 154 -35.94 -9.83 -4.22
N THR A 155 -35.51 -11.00 -3.73
CA THR A 155 -34.42 -11.12 -2.75
C THR A 155 -33.11 -10.55 -3.29
N SER A 156 -32.74 -10.94 -4.52
CA SER A 156 -31.55 -10.43 -5.19
C SER A 156 -31.63 -8.92 -5.42
N LYS A 157 -32.80 -8.41 -5.83
CA LYS A 157 -33.02 -6.97 -6.02
C LYS A 157 -32.87 -6.17 -4.72
N ILE A 158 -33.39 -6.67 -3.60
CA ILE A 158 -33.24 -6.03 -2.29
C ILE A 158 -31.76 -6.03 -1.88
N ALA A 159 -31.06 -7.15 -2.02
CA ALA A 159 -29.64 -7.25 -1.72
C ALA A 159 -28.81 -6.27 -2.55
N LEU A 160 -29.01 -6.22 -3.86
CA LEU A 160 -28.31 -5.29 -4.76
C LEU A 160 -28.61 -3.83 -4.43
N ARG A 161 -29.85 -3.51 -4.00
CA ARG A 161 -30.19 -2.15 -3.54
C ARG A 161 -29.44 -1.81 -2.26
N SER A 162 -29.39 -2.72 -1.29
CA SER A 162 -28.62 -2.54 -0.06
C SER A 162 -27.13 -2.35 -0.34
N ASP A 163 -26.56 -3.12 -1.27
CA ASP A 163 -25.15 -3.00 -1.66
C ASP A 163 -24.87 -1.67 -2.35
N LEU A 164 -25.80 -1.21 -3.20
CA LEU A 164 -25.71 0.10 -3.85
C LEU A 164 -25.76 1.23 -2.83
N ASP A 165 -26.73 1.22 -1.92
CA ASP A 165 -26.86 2.23 -0.87
C ASP A 165 -25.57 2.26 0.00
N GLN A 166 -25.01 1.08 0.34
CA GLN A 166 -23.73 1.01 1.07
C GLN A 166 -22.54 1.56 0.26
N ALA A 167 -22.52 1.35 -1.06
CA ALA A 167 -21.47 1.90 -1.93
C ALA A 167 -21.58 3.42 -2.05
N GLU A 168 -22.80 3.97 -2.12
CA GLU A 168 -23.08 5.40 -2.12
C GLU A 168 -22.61 6.04 -0.80
N ASP A 169 -22.97 5.48 0.36
CA ASP A 169 -22.51 5.96 1.68
C ASP A 169 -20.98 5.97 1.78
N LYS A 170 -20.32 4.91 1.31
CA LYS A 170 -18.85 4.84 1.28
C LYS A 170 -18.24 5.92 0.39
N ALA A 171 -18.83 6.18 -0.78
CA ALA A 171 -18.35 7.21 -1.69
C ALA A 171 -18.47 8.60 -1.03
N ASP A 172 -19.57 8.88 -0.33
CA ASP A 172 -19.78 10.14 0.38
C ASP A 172 -18.79 10.33 1.52
N VAL A 173 -18.52 9.28 2.31
CA VAL A 173 -17.50 9.30 3.36
C VAL A 173 -16.12 9.58 2.78
N LEU A 174 -15.72 8.86 1.73
CA LEU A 174 -14.42 9.06 1.07
C LEU A 174 -14.29 10.46 0.47
N ASN A 175 -15.36 11.00 -0.11
CA ASN A 175 -15.35 12.35 -0.67
C ASN A 175 -15.18 13.42 0.43
N LYS A 176 -15.82 13.22 1.59
CA LYS A 176 -15.64 14.08 2.77
C LYS A 176 -14.22 14.01 3.32
N GLU A 177 -13.66 12.81 3.45
CA GLU A 177 -12.27 12.61 3.88
C GLU A 177 -11.26 13.24 2.91
N LEU A 178 -11.49 13.09 1.61
CA LEU A 178 -10.69 13.72 0.57
C LEU A 178 -10.72 15.24 0.69
N LEU A 179 -11.90 15.84 0.90
CA LEU A 179 -12.03 17.28 1.07
C LEU A 179 -11.30 17.76 2.33
N ASN A 180 -11.47 17.07 3.45
CA ASN A 180 -10.76 17.38 4.70
C ASN A 180 -9.24 17.28 4.52
N THR A 181 -8.77 16.29 3.76
CA THR A 181 -7.33 16.08 3.53
C THR A 181 -6.76 17.17 2.62
N LYS A 182 -7.50 17.57 1.57
CA LYS A 182 -7.14 18.71 0.71
C LYS A 182 -7.08 20.00 1.51
N GLN A 183 -8.06 20.26 2.38
CA GLN A 183 -8.07 21.44 3.23
C GLN A 183 -6.84 21.47 4.15
N ARG A 184 -6.55 20.36 4.84
CA ARG A 184 -5.35 20.24 5.68
C ARG A 184 -4.05 20.42 4.91
N LEU A 185 -3.99 19.94 3.66
CA LEU A 185 -2.82 20.11 2.81
C LEU A 185 -2.60 21.59 2.50
N VAL A 186 -3.65 22.31 2.08
CA VAL A 186 -3.58 23.76 1.82
C VAL A 186 -3.13 24.52 3.06
N GLU A 187 -3.73 24.26 4.22
CA GLU A 187 -3.33 24.89 5.49
C GLU A 187 -1.85 24.62 5.83
N THR A 188 -1.38 23.40 5.60
CA THR A 188 0.02 23.03 5.84
C THR A 188 0.97 23.70 4.84
N GLU A 189 0.58 23.81 3.58
CA GLU A 189 1.34 24.50 2.53
C GLU A 189 1.44 26.01 2.80
N GLU A 190 0.34 26.62 3.24
CA GLU A 190 0.31 28.04 3.64
C GLU A 190 1.18 28.32 4.86
N GLU A 191 1.14 27.45 5.88
CA GLU A 191 2.00 27.55 7.06
C GLU A 191 3.47 27.37 6.70
N LYS A 192 3.80 26.39 5.85
CA LYS A 192 5.16 26.22 5.34
C LYS A 192 5.63 27.48 4.59
N ARG A 193 4.78 28.06 3.75
CA ARG A 193 5.08 29.31 3.01
C ARG A 193 5.36 30.45 3.98
N ARG A 194 4.57 30.59 5.05
CA ARG A 194 4.79 31.58 6.11
C ARG A 194 6.13 31.38 6.82
N GLN A 195 6.45 30.15 7.21
CA GLN A 195 7.72 29.81 7.87
C GLN A 195 8.93 30.07 6.95
N GLU A 196 8.81 29.80 5.65
CA GLU A 196 9.83 30.12 4.66
C GLU A 196 10.05 31.64 4.54
N GLU A 197 8.99 32.43 4.56
CA GLU A 197 9.07 33.91 4.58
C GLU A 197 9.74 34.42 5.86
N GLU A 198 9.34 33.93 7.03
CA GLU A 198 9.95 34.29 8.32
C GLU A 198 11.43 33.91 8.35
N THR A 199 11.78 32.72 7.85
CA THR A 199 13.17 32.26 7.74
C THR A 199 13.98 33.15 6.81
N ALA A 200 13.40 33.57 5.68
CA ALA A 200 14.05 34.47 4.73
C ALA A 200 14.29 35.86 5.35
N GLN A 201 13.31 36.40 6.06
CA GLN A 201 13.45 37.67 6.79
C GLN A 201 14.52 37.58 7.87
N LEU A 202 14.53 36.50 8.65
CA LEU A 202 15.51 36.30 9.71
C LEU A 202 16.94 36.18 9.15
N LYS A 203 17.12 35.42 8.06
CA LYS A 203 18.40 35.33 7.34
C LYS A 203 18.87 36.71 6.86
N GLU A 204 17.97 37.52 6.35
CA GLU A 204 18.29 38.86 5.87
C GLU A 204 18.68 39.81 7.02
N VAL A 205 18.00 39.72 8.17
CA VAL A 205 18.39 40.47 9.38
C VAL A 205 19.77 40.03 9.87
N PHE A 206 20.02 38.73 9.99
CA PHE A 206 21.34 38.21 10.38
C PHE A 206 22.45 38.66 9.43
N ARG A 207 22.19 38.63 8.11
CA ARG A 207 23.14 39.10 7.09
C ARG A 207 23.51 40.57 7.32
N ARG A 208 22.52 41.44 7.53
CA ARG A 208 22.75 42.88 7.78
C ARG A 208 23.53 43.15 9.06
N GLU A 209 23.21 42.45 10.14
CA GLU A 209 23.94 42.62 11.41
C GLU A 209 25.39 42.12 11.30
N LEU A 210 25.60 41.03 10.56
CA LEU A 210 26.95 40.52 10.28
C LEU A 210 27.77 41.52 9.45
N GLU A 211 27.19 42.11 8.39
CA GLU A 211 27.84 43.16 7.60
C GLU A 211 28.18 44.41 8.42
N LYS A 212 27.28 44.83 9.31
CA LYS A 212 27.55 45.95 10.24
C LYS A 212 28.71 45.63 11.18
N ALA A 213 28.70 44.45 11.81
CA ALA A 213 29.78 44.02 12.69
C ALA A 213 31.12 43.95 11.95
N GLU A 214 31.14 43.43 10.72
CA GLU A 214 32.33 43.42 9.87
C GLU A 214 32.83 44.84 9.55
N LEU A 215 31.93 45.78 9.27
CA LEU A 215 32.29 47.19 9.05
C LEU A 215 32.87 47.84 10.30
N GLU A 216 32.29 47.59 11.48
CA GLU A 216 32.81 48.09 12.75
C GLU A 216 34.17 47.46 13.10
N ILE A 217 34.37 46.17 12.84
CA ILE A 217 35.68 45.52 12.97
C ILE A 217 36.70 46.18 12.04
N LYS A 218 36.34 46.46 10.78
CA LYS A 218 37.23 47.17 9.85
C LYS A 218 37.60 48.57 10.34
N LYS A 219 36.63 49.34 10.84
CA LYS A 219 36.86 50.68 11.42
C LYS A 219 37.78 50.62 12.63
N THR A 220 37.45 49.78 13.61
CA THR A 220 38.27 49.62 14.83
C THR A 220 39.68 49.13 14.50
N THR A 221 39.83 48.21 13.56
CA THR A 221 41.14 47.75 13.07
C THR A 221 41.93 48.89 12.42
N ALA A 222 41.29 49.73 11.61
CA ALA A 222 41.92 50.90 11.00
C ALA A 222 42.38 51.93 12.06
N ILE A 223 41.50 52.24 13.02
CA ILE A 223 41.83 53.14 14.15
C ILE A 223 43.01 52.59 14.96
N ILE A 224 43.04 51.28 15.25
CA ILE A 224 44.16 50.64 15.94
C ILE A 224 45.45 50.76 15.13
N ALA A 225 45.39 50.59 13.80
CA ALA A 225 46.55 50.74 12.94
C ALA A 225 47.09 52.18 12.93
N GLU A 226 46.20 53.18 12.81
CA GLU A 226 46.55 54.61 12.90
C GLU A 226 47.13 54.97 14.27
N TYR A 227 46.51 54.50 15.36
CA TYR A 227 47.02 54.69 16.72
C TYR A 227 48.44 54.13 16.87
N LYS A 228 48.67 52.88 16.42
CA LYS A 228 50.01 52.26 16.43
C LYS A 228 51.01 53.06 15.60
N GLN A 229 50.59 53.59 14.45
CA GLN A 229 51.42 54.44 13.61
C GLN A 229 51.81 55.74 14.34
N ILE A 230 50.87 56.43 14.98
CA ILE A 230 51.13 57.63 15.77
C ILE A 230 52.09 57.32 16.92
N CYS A 231 51.86 56.23 17.67
CA CYS A 231 52.78 55.79 18.73
C CYS A 231 54.19 55.57 18.19
N SER A 232 54.35 54.88 17.05
CA SER A 232 55.67 54.67 16.44
C SER A 232 56.35 55.99 16.07
N GLN A 233 55.60 56.95 15.50
CA GLN A 233 56.12 58.27 15.12
C GLN A 233 56.53 59.09 16.35
N LEU A 234 55.74 59.05 17.43
CA LEU A 234 56.06 59.71 18.69
C LEU A 234 57.31 59.10 19.33
N SER A 235 57.42 57.78 19.37
CA SER A 235 58.63 57.08 19.85
C SER A 235 59.87 57.50 19.05
N THR A 236 59.81 57.49 17.72
CA THR A 236 60.94 57.93 16.88
C THR A 236 61.29 59.41 17.09
N ARG A 237 60.30 60.30 17.25
CA ARG A 237 60.55 61.72 17.56
C ARG A 237 61.19 61.89 18.92
N LEU A 238 60.71 61.16 19.92
CA LEU A 238 61.24 61.18 21.28
C LEU A 238 62.69 60.70 21.30
N GLU A 239 63.00 59.58 20.64
CA GLU A 239 64.37 59.07 20.50
C GLU A 239 65.29 60.08 19.83
N LYS A 240 64.84 60.74 18.74
CA LYS A 240 65.61 61.79 18.06
C LYS A 240 65.86 62.99 18.96
N GLN A 241 64.85 63.45 19.71
CA GLN A 241 65.04 64.55 20.67
C GLN A 241 65.99 64.15 21.79
N GLN A 242 65.81 62.97 22.39
CA GLN A 242 66.71 62.46 23.43
C GLN A 242 68.16 62.36 22.94
N ALA A 243 68.38 61.88 21.71
CA ALA A 243 69.71 61.84 21.10
C ALA A 243 70.29 63.24 20.91
N SER A 244 69.51 64.19 20.38
CA SER A 244 69.91 65.59 20.22
C SER A 244 70.22 66.27 21.54
N THR A 245 69.34 66.16 22.54
CA THR A 245 69.56 66.74 23.88
C THR A 245 70.76 66.10 24.55
N LYS A 246 70.98 64.79 24.38
CA LYS A 246 72.17 64.11 24.89
C LYS A 246 73.45 64.62 24.22
N GLU A 247 73.43 64.81 22.90
CA GLU A 247 74.56 65.37 22.15
C GLU A 247 74.85 66.83 22.57
N GLU A 248 73.82 67.66 22.71
CA GLU A 248 73.95 69.02 23.27
C GLU A 248 74.50 69.00 24.70
N LEU A 249 73.97 68.10 25.56
CA LEU A 249 74.45 67.92 26.93
C LEU A 249 75.91 67.47 26.94
N ASP A 250 76.31 66.57 26.05
CA ASP A 250 77.69 66.11 25.91
C ASP A 250 78.62 67.23 25.42
N ILE A 251 78.16 68.10 24.51
CA ILE A 251 78.86 69.33 24.10
C ILE A 251 79.00 70.30 25.28
N VAL A 252 77.93 70.53 26.04
CA VAL A 252 77.96 71.39 27.25
C VAL A 252 78.91 70.79 28.29
N LYS A 253 78.81 69.50 28.57
CA LYS A 253 79.75 68.77 29.46
C LYS A 253 81.18 68.93 28.97
N ALA A 254 81.46 68.75 27.67
CA ALA A 254 82.80 68.93 27.11
C ALA A 254 83.32 70.36 27.31
N LYS A 255 82.48 71.38 27.08
CA LYS A 255 82.83 72.80 27.31
C LYS A 255 83.05 73.12 28.80
N VAL A 256 82.20 72.61 29.69
CA VAL A 256 82.32 72.76 31.16
C VAL A 256 83.60 72.10 31.67
N MET A 257 83.93 70.92 31.17
CA MET A 257 85.16 70.18 31.54
C MET A 257 86.43 70.79 30.95
N ALA A 258 86.34 71.61 29.90
CA ALA A 258 87.46 72.36 29.30
C ALA A 258 87.77 73.69 30.03
N CYS A 259 86.93 74.11 30.98
CA CYS A 259 87.15 75.32 31.79
C CYS A 259 87.89 74.98 33.09
N GLU A 260 89.05 75.61 33.32
CA GLU A 260 89.92 75.33 34.47
C GLU A 260 89.30 75.63 35.84
N ARG A 261 88.28 76.52 35.92
CA ARG A 261 87.57 76.87 37.16
C ARG A 261 86.28 76.06 37.41
N CYS A 262 85.68 75.46 36.38
CA CYS A 262 84.37 74.81 36.47
C CYS A 262 84.47 73.28 36.61
N ARG A 263 85.61 72.69 36.25
CA ARG A 263 85.89 71.25 36.31
C ARG A 263 85.87 70.67 37.73
N GLU A 264 86.16 71.47 38.75
CA GLU A 264 86.19 71.03 40.16
C GLU A 264 84.80 71.05 40.84
N VAL A 265 83.80 71.70 40.23
CA VAL A 265 82.46 71.89 40.81
C VAL A 265 81.43 70.90 40.24
N PHE A 266 81.68 70.32 39.05
CA PHE A 266 80.79 69.36 38.40
C PHE A 266 81.46 67.99 38.21
N SER A 267 80.98 66.97 38.93
CA SER A 267 81.34 65.57 38.72
C SER A 267 80.53 64.94 37.57
N LYS A 268 81.11 63.93 36.90
CA LYS A 268 80.59 63.30 35.66
C LYS A 268 79.19 62.68 35.77
N ASP A 269 78.72 62.41 36.99
CA ASP A 269 77.40 61.87 37.30
C ASP A 269 76.80 62.66 38.48
N GLY A 270 75.64 63.29 38.28
CA GLY A 270 74.84 63.89 39.37
C GLY A 270 73.55 63.09 39.59
N PRO A 271 72.93 63.14 40.79
CA PRO A 271 72.34 64.40 41.25
C PRO A 271 72.52 64.79 42.73
N LEU A 272 72.29 66.09 42.97
CA LEU A 272 72.26 66.85 44.22
C LEU A 272 71.08 66.49 45.14
N GLN A 273 71.32 66.51 46.46
CA GLN A 273 70.29 66.57 47.51
C GLN A 273 69.89 68.04 47.78
N ILE A 274 68.58 68.32 47.86
CA ILE A 274 68.00 69.55 48.43
C ILE A 274 66.83 69.16 49.37
N PRO A 275 66.63 69.89 50.50
CA PRO A 275 65.94 69.41 51.69
C PRO A 275 64.41 69.50 51.66
N ALA A 276 63.81 68.79 52.62
CA ALA A 276 62.39 68.80 52.96
C ALA A 276 61.87 70.22 53.27
N VAL A 277 60.76 70.58 52.62
CA VAL A 277 59.90 71.70 53.00
C VAL A 277 58.58 71.12 53.49
N SER A 278 58.28 71.44 54.74
CA SER A 278 57.01 71.26 55.42
C SER A 278 55.90 72.03 54.72
N GLN A 279 54.77 71.38 54.46
CA GLN A 279 53.52 72.08 54.22
C GLN A 279 52.36 71.28 54.80
N ASP A 280 51.94 71.75 55.97
CA ASP A 280 50.69 71.44 56.65
C ASP A 280 49.50 72.00 55.85
N ASN A 281 48.32 71.41 56.04
CA ASN A 281 47.01 71.73 55.43
C ASN A 281 46.74 71.38 53.96
N ARG A 282 46.38 70.11 53.70
CA ARG A 282 45.40 69.69 52.66
C ARG A 282 44.55 68.48 53.07
N ASP A 283 44.28 68.32 54.37
CA ASP A 283 43.55 67.15 54.89
C ASP A 283 42.02 67.22 54.68
N THR A 284 41.48 68.31 54.15
CA THR A 284 40.03 68.48 53.95
C THR A 284 39.55 68.11 52.54
N ASP A 285 40.36 68.36 51.49
CA ASP A 285 40.00 68.00 50.10
C ASP A 285 40.25 66.50 49.78
N LEU A 286 41.24 65.88 50.42
CA LEU A 286 41.59 64.47 50.21
C LEU A 286 40.60 63.51 50.88
N ASP A 287 39.98 63.92 51.98
CA ASP A 287 38.97 63.10 52.67
C ASP A 287 37.63 63.13 51.92
N GLU A 288 37.26 64.26 51.28
CA GLU A 288 36.10 64.32 50.37
C GLU A 288 36.29 63.49 49.10
N GLU A 289 37.46 63.53 48.47
CA GLU A 289 37.74 62.71 47.27
C GLU A 289 37.79 61.21 47.62
N LYS A 290 38.36 60.86 48.76
CA LYS A 290 38.38 59.49 49.31
C LYS A 290 36.98 59.00 49.67
N ASP A 291 36.12 59.84 50.23
CA ASP A 291 34.74 59.47 50.55
C ASP A 291 33.87 59.39 49.29
N SER A 292 34.13 60.22 48.27
CA SER A 292 33.52 60.11 46.95
C SER A 292 33.91 58.80 46.23
N LEU A 293 35.20 58.42 46.27
CA LEU A 293 35.67 57.15 45.72
C LEU A 293 35.09 55.94 46.47
N LYS A 294 34.94 56.01 47.80
CA LYS A 294 34.23 54.96 48.57
C LYS A 294 32.74 54.90 48.23
N ALA A 295 32.09 56.03 47.97
CA ALA A 295 30.69 56.06 47.55
C ALA A 295 30.51 55.41 46.17
N GLN A 296 31.38 55.73 45.22
CA GLN A 296 31.41 55.09 43.90
C GLN A 296 31.71 53.58 43.99
N LEU A 297 32.60 53.17 44.89
CA LEU A 297 32.87 51.75 45.14
C LEU A 297 31.63 51.01 45.65
N ARG A 298 30.87 51.61 46.58
CA ARG A 298 29.61 51.04 47.08
C ARG A 298 28.53 50.98 46.00
N GLU A 299 28.44 51.98 45.15
CA GLU A 299 27.52 52.01 44.00
C GLU A 299 27.84 50.86 43.03
N LEU A 300 29.11 50.71 42.66
CA LEU A 300 29.57 49.61 41.79
C LEU A 300 29.37 48.23 42.45
N GLU A 301 29.56 48.12 43.76
CA GLU A 301 29.26 46.89 44.50
C GLU A 301 27.76 46.53 44.49
N LEU A 302 26.89 47.54 44.61
CA LEU A 302 25.43 47.39 44.49
C LEU A 302 25.01 46.99 43.08
N GLU A 303 25.52 47.66 42.05
CA GLU A 303 25.27 47.32 40.65
C GLU A 303 25.75 45.89 40.32
N LEU A 304 26.91 45.51 40.84
CA LEU A 304 27.44 44.16 40.69
C LEU A 304 26.55 43.12 41.41
N ALA A 305 26.08 43.42 42.61
CA ALA A 305 25.15 42.55 43.34
C ALA A 305 23.82 42.39 42.59
N GLN A 306 23.29 43.48 42.04
CA GLN A 306 22.05 43.49 41.28
C GLN A 306 22.18 42.72 39.96
N THR A 307 23.29 42.90 39.25
CA THR A 307 23.59 42.14 38.02
C THR A 307 23.77 40.65 38.31
N LYS A 308 24.43 40.30 39.42
CA LYS A 308 24.56 38.91 39.87
C LYS A 308 23.21 38.30 40.21
N LEU A 309 22.31 39.06 40.85
CA LEU A 309 20.95 38.59 41.13
C LEU A 309 20.18 38.32 39.84
N GLN A 310 20.20 39.26 38.89
CA GLN A 310 19.56 39.08 37.57
C GLN A 310 20.12 37.87 36.82
N LEU A 311 21.43 37.63 36.90
CA LEU A 311 22.05 36.46 36.29
C LEU A 311 21.57 35.14 36.93
N VAL A 312 21.42 35.10 38.26
CA VAL A 312 20.89 33.93 38.96
C VAL A 312 19.43 33.70 38.60
N GLU A 313 18.61 34.74 38.56
CA GLU A 313 17.20 34.66 38.15
C GLU A 313 17.06 34.15 36.71
N ALA A 314 17.87 34.68 35.78
CA ALA A 314 17.90 34.23 34.41
C ALA A 314 18.33 32.76 34.29
N LYS A 315 19.36 32.34 35.06
CA LYS A 315 19.81 30.94 35.08
C LYS A 315 18.74 30.00 35.64
N CYS A 316 18.07 30.36 36.73
CA CYS A 316 16.95 29.58 37.28
C CYS A 316 15.80 29.49 36.26
N LYS A 317 15.52 30.58 35.53
CA LYS A 317 14.48 30.56 34.49
C LYS A 317 14.84 29.65 33.32
N ILE A 318 16.10 29.66 32.90
CA ILE A 318 16.60 28.75 31.86
C ILE A 318 16.49 27.29 32.33
N GLN A 319 16.92 26.98 33.55
CA GLN A 319 16.79 25.61 34.10
C GLN A 319 15.35 25.14 34.18
N GLU A 320 14.42 26.01 34.59
CA GLU A 320 12.99 25.70 34.62
C GLU A 320 12.45 25.40 33.20
N LEU A 321 12.81 26.23 32.21
CA LEU A 321 12.42 26.01 30.82
C LEU A 321 13.04 24.73 30.22
N GLU A 322 14.28 24.41 30.58
CA GLU A 322 14.92 23.16 30.18
C GLU A 322 14.23 21.94 30.79
N HIS A 323 13.81 22.04 32.05
CA HIS A 323 13.02 20.99 32.71
C HIS A 323 11.67 20.81 32.01
N GLN A 324 10.92 21.90 31.75
CA GLN A 324 9.66 21.87 31.02
C GLN A 324 9.81 21.27 29.62
N ARG A 325 10.87 21.64 28.88
CA ARG A 325 11.21 21.04 27.59
C ARG A 325 11.48 19.54 27.73
N GLY A 326 12.21 19.12 28.77
CA GLY A 326 12.49 17.71 29.05
C GLY A 326 11.23 16.89 29.33
N VAL A 327 10.29 17.45 30.11
CA VAL A 327 8.98 16.85 30.39
C VAL A 327 8.18 16.70 29.09
N LEU A 328 8.01 17.79 28.33
CA LEU A 328 7.29 17.77 27.05
C LEU A 328 7.91 16.80 26.04
N MET A 329 9.24 16.71 25.96
CA MET A 329 9.91 15.72 25.10
C MET A 329 9.63 14.28 25.54
N THR A 330 9.56 14.03 26.85
CA THR A 330 9.23 12.72 27.39
C THR A 330 7.77 12.36 27.10
N GLU A 331 6.85 13.32 27.20
CA GLU A 331 5.44 13.16 26.85
C GLU A 331 5.25 12.88 25.35
N VAL A 332 5.93 13.64 24.47
CA VAL A 332 5.91 13.41 23.01
C VAL A 332 6.46 12.02 22.69
N GLN A 333 7.55 11.60 23.33
CA GLN A 333 8.13 10.27 23.12
C GLN A 333 7.21 9.16 23.64
N ALA A 334 6.54 9.36 24.79
CA ALA A 334 5.56 8.43 25.33
C ALA A 334 4.32 8.34 24.42
N ALA A 335 3.82 9.47 23.91
CA ALA A 335 2.73 9.52 22.94
C ALA A 335 3.12 8.82 21.64
N LYS A 336 4.35 9.02 21.14
CA LYS A 336 4.88 8.34 19.96
C LYS A 336 4.98 6.83 20.17
N ASN A 337 5.47 6.37 21.32
CA ASN A 337 5.56 4.94 21.64
C ASN A 337 4.17 4.30 21.85
N SER A 338 3.22 5.03 22.43
CA SER A 338 1.82 4.63 22.58
C SER A 338 1.10 4.55 21.23
N TRP A 339 1.36 5.51 20.34
CA TRP A 339 0.85 5.51 18.98
C TRP A 339 1.45 4.37 18.14
N PHE A 340 2.78 4.19 18.17
CA PHE A 340 3.45 3.11 17.45
C PHE A 340 2.95 1.73 17.92
N SER A 341 2.80 1.52 19.23
CA SER A 341 2.32 0.23 19.77
C SER A 341 0.84 -0.02 19.48
N LYS A 342 -0.03 0.99 19.54
CA LYS A 342 -1.47 0.85 19.26
C LYS A 342 -1.76 0.72 17.76
N THR A 343 -1.03 1.43 16.90
CA THR A 343 -1.28 1.42 15.45
C THR A 343 -0.61 0.23 14.75
N LEU A 344 0.62 -0.14 15.09
CA LEU A 344 1.24 -1.36 14.52
C LEU A 344 0.70 -2.65 15.15
N GLY A 345 0.31 -2.63 16.43
CA GLY A 345 -0.34 -3.77 17.07
C GLY A 345 -1.70 -4.10 16.45
N SER A 346 -2.51 -3.08 16.12
CA SER A 346 -3.80 -3.26 15.46
C SER A 346 -3.65 -3.77 14.01
N LEU A 347 -2.60 -3.35 13.30
CA LEU A 347 -2.32 -3.82 11.94
C LEU A 347 -1.83 -5.29 11.91
N LYS A 348 -1.14 -5.75 12.96
CA LYS A 348 -0.66 -7.14 13.06
C LYS A 348 -1.76 -8.13 13.47
N ASN A 349 -2.75 -7.70 14.25
CA ASN A 349 -3.90 -8.55 14.60
C ASN A 349 -4.93 -8.67 13.47
N SER A 350 -4.97 -7.71 12.53
CA SER A 350 -5.85 -7.77 11.35
C SER A 350 -5.28 -8.63 10.21
N ALA A 351 -3.98 -8.95 10.21
CA ALA A 351 -3.35 -9.88 9.27
C ALA A 351 -3.35 -11.35 9.74
N SER A 352 -3.84 -11.62 10.96
CA SER A 352 -3.94 -12.97 11.54
C SER A 352 -5.38 -13.29 11.92
N ASN A 353 -6.31 -13.22 10.97
CA ASN A 353 -7.61 -13.88 11.09
C ASN A 353 -8.07 -14.36 9.71
N GLN A 354 -7.56 -15.54 9.31
CA GLN A 354 -8.24 -16.41 8.36
C GLN A 354 -8.19 -17.85 8.87
N SER A 355 -9.27 -18.25 9.55
CA SER A 355 -9.89 -19.57 9.38
C SER A 355 -11.23 -19.62 10.15
N PRO A 356 -12.39 -19.65 9.47
CA PRO A 356 -13.63 -20.08 10.07
C PRO A 356 -13.75 -21.60 9.92
N SER A 357 -13.84 -22.34 11.03
CA SER A 357 -14.28 -23.75 11.01
C SER A 357 -15.48 -23.94 11.94
N SER A 358 -16.54 -24.44 11.31
CA SER A 358 -17.92 -24.77 11.70
C SER A 358 -18.26 -25.14 13.14
N PRO A 359 -19.55 -24.99 13.54
CA PRO A 359 -20.09 -25.53 14.78
C PRO A 359 -20.32 -27.05 14.65
N LYS A 360 -20.03 -27.78 15.73
CA LYS A 360 -20.50 -29.17 15.93
C LYS A 360 -21.37 -29.21 17.19
N GLU A 361 -22.65 -29.55 16.98
CA GLU A 361 -23.47 -30.20 17.99
C GLU A 361 -22.92 -31.60 18.31
N GLY A 362 -23.10 -32.03 19.57
CA GLY A 362 -22.98 -33.43 19.97
C GLY A 362 -22.39 -33.63 21.36
N GLN A 363 -23.14 -33.33 22.43
CA GLN A 363 -23.63 -34.31 23.42
C GLN A 363 -24.57 -33.66 24.43
#